data_AF-A0A3A5W1U8-F1
#
_entry.id   AF-A0A3A5W1U8-F1
#
_cell.length_a   1.000
_cell.length_b   1.000
_cell.length_c   1.000
_cell.angle_alpha   90.00
_cell.angle_beta   90.00
_cell.angle_gamma   90.00
#
_symmetry.space_group_name_H-M   'P 1'
#
loop_
_entity.id
_entity.type
_entity.pdbx_description
1 polymer ?
#
loop_
_entity_poly.entity_id
_entity_poly.type
_entity_poly.pdbx_seq_one_letter_code
_entity_poly.pdbx_strand_id
1 'polypeptide(L)'
;QIYVDQGETSYGRTSMLTGANAEVHPDWAWEVAISGTGEPGAVQAVQAETGSASARGVEVSGDIDAKTITFTVSKDVIGSDIPNYRYIIVIGSQDGFGTGKWRDVMENPATWTLGGGANPAPDDGIDYDPNIIDIILDGDGQTAMLSSYDVAGHTYAQLTGFEMPEVPQQIFGASVDTVTSSSAVLTWSTTVANSTSVQYVLTGEALSDSAERWWTEPGTDHAITLTG
;
A
#
# COMPACT_ATOMS: atom_id res chain seq x y z
N GLN A 1 2.74 -11.27 -0.75
CA GLN A 1 2.60 -10.70 0.60
C GLN A 1 2.69 -9.18 0.50
N ILE A 2 2.01 -8.44 1.37
CA ILE A 2 1.94 -6.98 1.38
C ILE A 2 2.38 -6.51 2.76
N TYR A 3 3.38 -5.65 2.85
CA TYR A 3 3.85 -5.05 4.09
C TYR A 3 3.48 -3.57 4.05
N VAL A 4 2.90 -3.10 5.15
CA VAL A 4 2.38 -1.75 5.30
C VAL A 4 3.17 -1.07 6.40
N ASP A 5 3.87 -0.04 5.99
CA ASP A 5 4.60 0.89 6.85
C ASP A 5 3.69 2.11 7.06
N GLN A 6 3.28 2.27 8.30
CA GLN A 6 2.35 3.29 8.79
C GLN A 6 3.09 4.55 9.28
N GLY A 7 4.41 4.65 9.03
CA GLY A 7 5.28 5.72 9.46
C GLY A 7 6.12 5.37 10.69
N GLU A 8 6.60 6.39 11.38
CA GLU A 8 7.53 6.24 12.49
C GLU A 8 6.85 5.66 13.74
N THR A 9 6.99 4.35 13.95
CA THR A 9 6.56 3.67 15.18
C THR A 9 7.72 3.06 15.96
N SER A 10 7.52 2.83 17.25
CA SER A 10 8.53 2.15 18.09
C SER A 10 8.55 0.63 17.93
N TYR A 11 7.62 0.07 17.15
CA TYR A 11 7.37 -1.37 17.07
C TYR A 11 7.32 -1.90 15.64
N GLY A 12 7.67 -1.07 14.64
CA GLY A 12 7.86 -1.51 13.26
C GLY A 12 8.85 -2.67 13.17
N ARG A 13 8.58 -3.61 12.28
CA ARG A 13 9.41 -4.80 12.05
C ARG A 13 10.12 -4.73 10.72
N THR A 14 11.33 -5.28 10.67
CA THR A 14 12.10 -5.46 9.43
C THR A 14 12.02 -6.89 8.91
N SER A 15 12.00 -7.88 9.82
CA SER A 15 11.88 -9.29 9.42
C SER A 15 10.58 -9.52 8.65
N MET A 16 10.69 -10.10 7.46
CA MET A 16 9.51 -10.47 6.67
C MET A 16 8.82 -11.70 7.27
N LEU A 17 7.58 -11.94 6.83
CA LEU A 17 6.88 -13.17 7.14
C LEU A 17 7.66 -14.37 6.60
N THR A 18 7.54 -15.47 7.32
CA THR A 18 8.23 -16.73 7.03
C THR A 18 8.12 -17.14 5.57
N GLY A 19 9.23 -17.63 5.01
CA GLY A 19 9.32 -18.18 3.65
C GLY A 19 9.73 -17.19 2.57
N ALA A 20 9.68 -15.87 2.81
CA ALA A 20 10.11 -14.87 1.83
C ALA A 20 11.65 -14.79 1.68
N ASN A 21 12.40 -15.14 2.74
CA ASN A 21 13.86 -15.10 2.83
C ASN A 21 14.46 -13.73 2.46
N ALA A 22 13.85 -12.67 3.00
CA ALA A 22 14.31 -11.31 2.85
C ALA A 22 13.95 -10.49 4.10
N GLU A 23 14.49 -9.29 4.20
CA GLU A 23 14.14 -8.32 5.23
C GLU A 23 13.73 -7.01 4.57
N VAL A 24 12.88 -6.26 5.24
CA VAL A 24 12.56 -4.88 4.86
C VAL A 24 13.61 -3.96 5.46
N HIS A 25 14.06 -2.99 4.68
CA HIS A 25 15.01 -1.98 5.12
C HIS A 25 14.50 -1.26 6.39
N PRO A 26 15.36 -0.92 7.38
CA PRO A 26 14.92 -0.30 8.63
C PRO A 26 14.08 0.98 8.47
N ASP A 27 14.41 1.82 7.48
CA ASP A 27 13.64 3.05 7.18
C ASP A 27 12.23 2.78 6.61
N TRP A 28 11.94 1.51 6.32
CA TRP A 28 10.68 1.00 5.76
C TRP A 28 10.02 -0.04 6.68
N ALA A 29 10.37 -0.03 7.97
CA ALA A 29 9.84 -0.98 8.94
C ALA A 29 8.31 -1.01 8.91
N TRP A 30 7.74 -2.20 8.94
CA TRP A 30 6.30 -2.39 8.74
C TRP A 30 5.56 -2.62 10.05
N GLU A 31 4.31 -2.14 10.13
CA GLU A 31 3.40 -2.35 11.26
C GLU A 31 2.40 -3.46 10.99
N VAL A 32 2.00 -3.63 9.73
CA VAL A 32 1.03 -4.66 9.31
C VAL A 32 1.56 -5.42 8.11
N ALA A 33 1.60 -6.75 8.21
CA ALA A 33 1.92 -7.62 7.09
C ALA A 33 0.71 -8.48 6.71
N ILE A 34 0.37 -8.55 5.43
CA ILE A 34 -0.75 -9.32 4.90
C ILE A 34 -0.20 -10.41 3.97
N SER A 35 -0.58 -11.65 4.25
CA SER A 35 -0.28 -12.80 3.41
C SER A 35 -1.57 -13.32 2.79
N GLY A 36 -1.53 -13.48 1.46
CA GLY A 36 -2.59 -14.13 0.69
C GLY A 36 -1.98 -15.23 -0.16
N THR A 37 -2.51 -16.44 -0.01
CA THR A 37 -2.15 -17.63 -0.78
C THR A 37 -3.42 -18.36 -1.19
N GLY A 38 -3.41 -19.07 -2.31
CA GLY A 38 -4.50 -19.97 -2.69
C GLY A 38 -4.52 -21.25 -1.83
N GLU A 39 -5.52 -22.11 -2.01
CA GLU A 39 -5.61 -23.40 -1.31
C GLU A 39 -4.41 -24.33 -1.60
N PRO A 40 -3.86 -25.06 -0.59
CA PRO A 40 -4.29 -25.20 0.81
C PRO A 40 -3.69 -24.16 1.77
N GLY A 41 -3.37 -22.96 1.28
CA GLY A 41 -2.81 -21.87 2.07
C GLY A 41 -3.87 -21.10 2.86
N ALA A 42 -3.41 -20.13 3.66
CA ALA A 42 -4.27 -19.30 4.49
C ALA A 42 -4.04 -17.82 4.20
N VAL A 43 -5.12 -17.05 4.32
CA VAL A 43 -5.07 -15.60 4.34
C VAL A 43 -4.86 -15.14 5.79
N GLN A 44 -3.94 -14.22 6.02
CA GLN A 44 -3.70 -13.66 7.35
C GLN A 44 -3.13 -12.24 7.28
N ALA A 45 -3.49 -11.43 8.27
CA ALA A 45 -2.74 -10.24 8.65
C ALA A 45 -1.95 -10.53 9.93
N VAL A 46 -0.76 -9.94 10.02
CA VAL A 46 0.14 -10.01 11.17
C VAL A 46 0.43 -8.61 11.66
N GLN A 47 0.26 -8.37 12.95
CA GLN A 47 0.51 -7.09 13.60
C GLN A 47 1.92 -7.07 14.19
N ALA A 48 2.73 -6.08 13.84
CA ALA A 48 4.13 -5.98 14.28
C ALA A 48 4.25 -5.84 15.81
N GLU A 49 3.41 -5.01 16.42
CA GLU A 49 3.42 -4.73 17.86
C GLU A 49 3.26 -6.01 18.70
N THR A 50 2.34 -6.90 18.30
CA THR A 50 1.99 -8.09 19.09
C THR A 50 2.52 -9.40 18.52
N GLY A 51 2.90 -9.41 17.23
CA GLY A 51 3.16 -10.64 16.47
C GLY A 51 1.92 -11.50 16.20
N SER A 52 0.72 -11.01 16.53
CA SER A 52 -0.51 -11.79 16.37
C SER A 52 -0.87 -11.93 14.89
N ALA A 53 -1.22 -13.14 14.47
CA ALA A 53 -1.74 -13.45 13.15
C ALA A 53 -3.25 -13.70 13.18
N SER A 54 -4.00 -13.15 12.22
CA SER A 54 -5.45 -13.30 12.13
C SER A 54 -5.94 -13.25 10.69
N ALA A 55 -6.87 -14.13 10.32
CA ALA A 55 -7.60 -14.04 9.05
C ALA A 55 -8.77 -13.04 9.10
N ARG A 56 -9.15 -12.57 10.29
CA ARG A 56 -10.32 -11.71 10.45
C ARG A 56 -10.07 -10.34 9.81
N GLY A 57 -10.99 -9.92 8.94
CA GLY A 57 -10.92 -8.63 8.27
C GLY A 57 -9.97 -8.62 7.08
N VAL A 58 -9.52 -9.79 6.60
CA VAL A 58 -8.77 -9.94 5.36
C VAL A 58 -9.44 -11.01 4.51
N GLU A 59 -9.71 -10.69 3.25
CA GLU A 59 -10.20 -11.62 2.24
C GLU A 59 -9.32 -11.50 0.99
N VAL A 60 -9.05 -12.63 0.34
CA VAL A 60 -8.29 -12.67 -0.91
C VAL A 60 -9.07 -13.49 -1.92
N SER A 61 -9.28 -12.93 -3.10
CA SER A 61 -9.92 -13.61 -4.22
C SER A 61 -9.11 -13.43 -5.50
N GLY A 62 -9.17 -14.42 -6.38
CA GLY A 62 -8.56 -14.38 -7.70
C GLY A 62 -9.62 -14.45 -8.79
N ASP A 63 -9.52 -13.57 -9.77
CA ASP A 63 -10.32 -13.57 -10.99
C ASP A 63 -9.40 -13.86 -12.17
N ILE A 64 -9.61 -15.03 -12.79
CA ILE A 64 -8.78 -15.52 -13.91
C ILE A 64 -9.05 -14.71 -15.17
N ASP A 65 -10.30 -14.34 -15.43
CA ASP A 65 -10.70 -13.63 -16.65
C ASP A 65 -10.19 -12.19 -16.60
N ALA A 66 -10.31 -11.55 -15.44
CA ALA A 66 -9.76 -10.22 -15.19
C ALA A 66 -8.24 -10.22 -15.00
N LYS A 67 -7.63 -11.37 -14.73
CA LYS A 67 -6.21 -11.53 -14.33
C LYS A 67 -5.86 -10.70 -13.10
N THR A 68 -6.77 -10.69 -12.13
CA THR A 68 -6.70 -9.84 -10.94
C THR A 68 -6.70 -10.68 -9.69
N ILE A 69 -5.83 -10.35 -8.74
CA ILE A 69 -5.91 -10.83 -7.36
C ILE A 69 -6.36 -9.64 -6.52
N THR A 70 -7.48 -9.79 -5.84
CA THR A 70 -8.08 -8.75 -5.01
C THR A 70 -7.88 -9.08 -3.53
N PHE A 71 -7.25 -8.15 -2.81
CA PHE A 71 -7.16 -8.17 -1.35
C PHE A 71 -8.19 -7.18 -0.80
N THR A 72 -9.14 -7.65 -0.01
CA THR A 72 -10.08 -6.81 0.74
C THR A 72 -9.64 -6.80 2.20
N VAL A 73 -9.26 -5.62 2.70
CA VAL A 73 -8.69 -5.45 4.05
C VAL A 73 -9.51 -4.45 4.84
N SER A 74 -9.92 -4.82 6.05
CA SER A 74 -10.63 -3.93 6.96
C SER A 74 -9.72 -2.79 7.44
N LYS A 75 -10.29 -1.58 7.54
CA LYS A 75 -9.62 -0.43 8.18
C LYS A 75 -9.27 -0.69 9.65
N ASP A 76 -9.96 -1.61 10.32
CA ASP A 76 -9.61 -2.04 11.68
C ASP A 76 -8.29 -2.83 11.72
N VAL A 77 -7.84 -3.37 10.58
CA VAL A 77 -6.61 -4.16 10.45
C VAL A 77 -5.45 -3.29 9.96
N ILE A 78 -5.69 -2.48 8.91
CA ILE A 78 -4.64 -1.67 8.25
C ILE A 78 -4.58 -0.22 8.76
N GLY A 79 -5.57 0.23 9.55
CA GLY A 79 -5.70 1.62 9.97
C GLY A 79 -6.44 2.49 8.95
N SER A 80 -6.53 3.79 9.26
CA SER A 80 -7.37 4.74 8.52
C SER A 80 -6.60 5.63 7.54
N ASP A 81 -5.28 5.77 7.70
CA ASP A 81 -4.45 6.72 6.93
C ASP A 81 -3.81 6.08 5.68
N ILE A 82 -4.57 5.19 5.06
CA ILE A 82 -4.16 4.31 3.94
C ILE A 82 -3.41 5.05 2.81
N PRO A 83 -3.86 6.24 2.35
CA PRO A 83 -3.17 6.94 1.27
C PRO A 83 -1.75 7.42 1.62
N ASN A 84 -1.43 7.58 2.91
CA ASN A 84 -0.15 8.10 3.38
C ASN A 84 0.81 6.99 3.84
N TYR A 85 0.42 5.73 3.72
CA TYR A 85 1.27 4.60 4.04
C TYR A 85 2.25 4.29 2.91
N ARG A 86 3.32 3.61 3.31
CA ARG A 86 4.33 3.01 2.43
C ARG A 86 4.07 1.52 2.30
N TYR A 87 4.33 0.98 1.11
CA TYR A 87 3.98 -0.40 0.78
C TYR A 87 5.16 -1.16 0.18
N ILE A 88 5.46 -2.32 0.76
CA ILE A 88 6.35 -3.30 0.15
C ILE A 88 5.49 -4.48 -0.28
N ILE A 89 5.35 -4.71 -1.58
CA ILE A 89 4.53 -5.80 -2.12
C ILE A 89 5.43 -6.77 -2.85
N VAL A 90 5.48 -8.01 -2.34
CA VAL A 90 6.32 -9.07 -2.88
C VAL A 90 5.47 -10.23 -3.39
N ILE A 91 5.93 -10.83 -4.49
CA ILE A 91 5.24 -11.88 -5.21
C ILE A 91 6.21 -13.04 -5.39
N GLY A 92 5.73 -14.26 -5.15
CA GLY A 92 6.49 -15.46 -5.42
C GLY A 92 5.58 -16.61 -5.79
N SER A 93 6.19 -17.79 -5.85
CA SER A 93 5.52 -19.00 -6.29
C SER A 93 5.03 -19.80 -5.09
N GLN A 94 3.77 -20.24 -5.13
CA GLN A 94 3.17 -20.97 -4.02
C GLN A 94 3.59 -22.44 -3.99
N ASP A 95 3.94 -22.93 -2.80
CA ASP A 95 4.02 -24.34 -2.45
C ASP A 95 3.09 -24.64 -1.26
N GLY A 96 2.16 -25.58 -1.40
CA GLY A 96 1.26 -25.98 -0.32
C GLY A 96 1.95 -26.59 0.90
N PHE A 97 3.19 -27.07 0.75
CA PHE A 97 3.99 -27.72 1.79
C PHE A 97 5.22 -26.91 2.20
N GLY A 98 5.65 -25.95 1.37
CA GLY A 98 6.79 -25.11 1.64
C GLY A 98 6.60 -24.17 2.84
N THR A 99 7.73 -23.71 3.37
CA THR A 99 7.79 -22.79 4.51
C THR A 99 7.05 -21.50 4.18
N GLY A 100 6.09 -21.11 5.03
CA GLY A 100 5.24 -19.94 4.76
C GLY A 100 4.39 -20.03 3.47
N LYS A 101 4.26 -21.23 2.89
CA LYS A 101 3.65 -21.52 1.59
C LYS A 101 4.41 -21.00 0.37
N TRP A 102 5.71 -20.73 0.52
CA TRP A 102 6.60 -20.36 -0.58
C TRP A 102 7.26 -21.59 -1.18
N ARG A 103 7.41 -21.60 -2.50
CA ARG A 103 8.28 -22.52 -3.21
C ARG A 103 9.70 -21.97 -3.16
N ASP A 104 10.64 -22.83 -2.77
CA ASP A 104 12.03 -22.44 -2.66
C ASP A 104 12.66 -22.12 -4.02
N VAL A 105 13.52 -21.12 -4.03
CA VAL A 105 14.44 -20.79 -5.13
C VAL A 105 15.80 -21.38 -4.75
N MET A 106 16.29 -22.30 -5.58
CA MET A 106 17.57 -22.96 -5.34
C MET A 106 18.59 -22.49 -6.38
N GLU A 107 19.86 -22.83 -6.18
CA GLU A 107 20.90 -22.64 -7.21
C GLU A 107 20.49 -23.31 -8.54
N ASN A 108 20.03 -24.56 -8.46
CA ASN A 108 19.62 -25.35 -9.62
C ASN A 108 18.12 -25.69 -9.55
N PRO A 109 17.36 -25.58 -10.65
CA PRO A 109 15.94 -25.91 -10.64
C PRO A 109 15.70 -27.42 -10.46
N ALA A 110 14.60 -27.77 -9.81
CA ALA A 110 14.13 -29.16 -9.69
C ALA A 110 12.62 -29.24 -9.95
N THR A 111 12.04 -30.45 -9.85
CA THR A 111 10.61 -30.67 -10.12
C THR A 111 9.69 -29.79 -9.27
N TRP A 112 10.11 -29.43 -8.05
CA TRP A 112 9.28 -28.70 -7.08
C TRP A 112 9.89 -27.39 -6.61
N THR A 113 11.09 -27.02 -7.08
CA THR A 113 11.79 -25.79 -6.70
C THR A 113 12.14 -24.97 -7.93
N LEU A 114 12.25 -23.67 -7.75
CA LEU A 114 12.78 -22.77 -8.77
C LEU A 114 14.32 -22.84 -8.78
N GLY A 115 14.93 -22.24 -9.81
CA GLY A 115 16.37 -22.22 -10.00
C GLY A 115 16.91 -20.80 -10.20
N GLY A 116 18.22 -20.62 -10.05
CA GLY A 116 18.91 -19.34 -10.25
C GLY A 116 19.18 -18.53 -8.98
N GLY A 117 18.84 -19.08 -7.81
CA GLY A 117 19.20 -18.52 -6.51
C GLY A 117 20.52 -19.10 -5.99
N ALA A 118 20.56 -19.40 -4.69
CA ALA A 118 21.69 -20.00 -4.02
C ALA A 118 21.30 -21.30 -3.29
N ASN A 119 22.29 -21.99 -2.72
CA ASN A 119 22.03 -23.02 -1.73
C ASN A 119 22.15 -22.40 -0.33
N PRO A 120 21.54 -23.03 0.69
CA PRO A 120 21.66 -22.54 2.06
C PRO A 120 23.13 -22.44 2.50
N ALA A 121 23.41 -21.50 3.41
CA ALA A 121 24.76 -21.26 3.91
C ALA A 121 25.32 -22.56 4.55
N PRO A 122 26.55 -23.00 4.19
CA PRO A 122 27.04 -24.32 4.61
C PRO A 122 27.24 -24.50 6.12
N ASP A 123 27.36 -23.41 6.86
CA ASP A 123 27.71 -23.39 8.28
C ASP A 123 26.50 -23.33 9.23
N ASP A 124 25.37 -22.75 8.81
CA ASP A 124 24.12 -22.73 9.60
C ASP A 124 22.90 -23.37 8.91
N GLY A 125 22.99 -23.64 7.60
CA GLY A 125 21.92 -24.23 6.80
C GLY A 125 20.77 -23.28 6.49
N ILE A 126 20.95 -21.96 6.63
CA ILE A 126 19.92 -20.95 6.37
C ILE A 126 19.95 -20.50 4.90
N ASP A 127 18.77 -20.40 4.28
CA ASP A 127 18.57 -19.85 2.94
C ASP A 127 18.55 -18.32 3.00
N TYR A 128 19.61 -17.67 2.54
CA TYR A 128 19.72 -16.20 2.51
C TYR A 128 19.24 -15.57 1.20
N ASP A 129 19.11 -16.36 0.14
CA ASP A 129 18.54 -15.87 -1.11
C ASP A 129 17.01 -15.79 -1.03
N PRO A 130 16.41 -14.74 -1.60
CA PRO A 130 14.98 -14.52 -1.49
C PRO A 130 14.18 -15.50 -2.35
N ASN A 131 13.08 -16.02 -1.80
CA ASN A 131 12.08 -16.79 -2.55
C ASN A 131 11.12 -15.89 -3.38
N ILE A 132 11.45 -14.60 -3.46
CA ILE A 132 10.67 -13.57 -4.12
C ILE A 132 11.02 -13.55 -5.61
N ILE A 133 10.02 -13.67 -6.47
CA ILE A 133 10.18 -13.57 -7.93
C ILE A 133 10.11 -12.11 -8.36
N ASP A 134 9.20 -11.35 -7.75
CA ASP A 134 8.85 -10.00 -8.21
C ASP A 134 8.47 -9.10 -7.03
N ILE A 135 8.73 -7.79 -7.17
CA ILE A 135 8.36 -6.75 -6.22
C ILE A 135 7.69 -5.61 -6.97
N ILE A 136 6.55 -5.13 -6.46
CA ILE A 136 5.95 -3.90 -6.98
C ILE A 136 6.80 -2.72 -6.52
N LEU A 137 7.42 -2.04 -7.48
CA LEU A 137 8.29 -0.88 -7.29
C LEU A 137 8.00 0.18 -8.35
N ASP A 138 8.27 1.43 -8.00
CA ASP A 138 8.30 2.52 -8.97
C ASP A 138 9.65 2.54 -9.69
N GLY A 139 9.63 2.31 -11.01
CA GLY A 139 10.82 2.38 -11.86
C GLY A 139 11.69 1.12 -11.82
N ASP A 140 13.00 1.31 -11.95
CA ASP A 140 14.01 0.24 -11.95
C ASP A 140 14.57 0.02 -10.53
N GLY A 141 15.07 -1.18 -10.24
CA GLY A 141 15.77 -1.44 -8.97
C GLY A 141 15.59 -2.84 -8.40
N GLN A 142 14.55 -3.56 -8.84
CA GLN A 142 14.24 -4.92 -8.37
C GLN A 142 15.46 -5.85 -8.42
N THR A 143 16.20 -5.89 -9.53
CA THR A 143 17.37 -6.78 -9.66
C THR A 143 18.44 -6.48 -8.61
N ALA A 144 18.75 -5.20 -8.39
CA ALA A 144 19.74 -4.81 -7.39
C ALA A 144 19.27 -5.16 -5.96
N MET A 145 17.99 -4.94 -5.69
CA MET A 145 17.37 -5.22 -4.40
C MET A 145 17.33 -6.72 -4.10
N LEU A 146 16.79 -7.53 -5.01
CA LEU A 146 16.70 -8.99 -4.83
C LEU A 146 18.06 -9.70 -4.91
N SER A 147 19.09 -9.08 -5.49
CA SER A 147 20.45 -9.63 -5.52
C SER A 147 21.35 -9.10 -4.39
N SER A 148 20.79 -8.33 -3.44
CA SER A 148 21.57 -7.72 -2.34
C SER A 148 21.90 -8.67 -1.19
N TYR A 149 21.40 -9.91 -1.23
CA TYR A 149 21.73 -10.93 -0.25
C TYR A 149 23.19 -11.37 -0.35
N ASP A 150 23.74 -11.87 0.75
CA ASP A 150 25.06 -12.49 0.82
C ASP A 150 24.99 -13.75 1.69
N VAL A 151 25.07 -14.91 1.04
CA VAL A 151 25.04 -16.23 1.71
C VAL A 151 26.27 -16.42 2.61
N ALA A 152 27.45 -15.96 2.18
CA ALA A 152 28.67 -16.12 2.97
C ALA A 152 28.74 -15.11 4.13
N GLY A 153 28.14 -13.94 3.93
CA GLY A 153 27.99 -12.88 4.92
C GLY A 153 26.74 -12.99 5.78
N HIS A 154 25.95 -14.06 5.64
CA HIS A 154 24.71 -14.30 6.41
C HIS A 154 23.73 -13.11 6.36
N THR A 155 23.60 -12.49 5.20
CA THR A 155 22.80 -11.27 5.02
C THR A 155 21.66 -11.52 4.05
N TYR A 156 20.43 -11.26 4.49
CA TYR A 156 19.25 -11.27 3.63
C TYR A 156 19.21 -10.05 2.71
N ALA A 157 18.53 -10.20 1.57
CA ALA A 157 18.20 -9.07 0.71
C ALA A 157 17.37 -8.03 1.49
N GLN A 158 17.73 -6.75 1.35
CA GLN A 158 17.04 -5.64 2.01
C GLN A 158 16.08 -4.96 1.04
N LEU A 159 14.79 -4.98 1.37
CA LEU A 159 13.73 -4.50 0.49
C LEU A 159 13.23 -3.11 0.88
N THR A 160 13.00 -2.28 -0.12
CA THR A 160 12.16 -1.07 0.01
C THR A 160 10.92 -1.25 -0.86
N GLY A 161 10.01 -0.29 -0.81
CA GLY A 161 8.75 -0.35 -1.52
C GLY A 161 8.45 0.90 -2.32
N PHE A 162 7.17 1.23 -2.40
CA PHE A 162 6.66 2.45 -3.01
C PHE A 162 5.74 3.20 -2.05
N GLU A 163 5.58 4.49 -2.30
CA GLU A 163 4.55 5.34 -1.69
C GLU A 163 3.34 5.36 -2.61
N MET A 164 2.13 5.37 -2.05
CA MET A 164 0.95 5.58 -2.88
C MET A 164 1.07 6.94 -3.59
N PRO A 165 0.94 6.99 -4.92
CA PRO A 165 1.05 8.25 -5.63
C PRO A 165 -0.04 9.21 -5.13
N GLU A 166 0.33 10.47 -4.90
CA GLU A 166 -0.62 11.50 -4.48
C GLU A 166 -1.82 11.53 -5.43
N VAL A 167 -3.02 11.44 -4.88
CA VAL A 167 -4.23 11.70 -5.66
C VAL A 167 -4.31 13.21 -5.84
N PRO A 168 -4.15 13.75 -7.07
CA PRO A 168 -4.17 15.19 -7.27
C PRO A 168 -5.50 15.76 -6.80
N GLN A 169 -5.45 16.89 -6.09
CA GLN A 169 -6.67 17.59 -5.67
C GLN A 169 -7.41 18.09 -6.92
N GLN A 170 -8.63 17.61 -7.12
CA GLN A 170 -9.50 18.01 -8.21
C GLN A 170 -10.85 18.43 -7.66
N ILE A 171 -11.42 19.50 -8.19
CA ILE A 171 -12.80 19.90 -7.96
C ILE A 171 -13.67 19.35 -9.10
N PHE A 172 -14.76 18.69 -8.77
CA PHE A 172 -15.71 18.16 -9.75
C PHE A 172 -17.16 18.32 -9.27
N GLY A 173 -18.11 18.17 -10.19
CA GLY A 173 -19.53 18.26 -9.88
C GLY A 173 -19.99 19.64 -9.41
N ALA A 174 -19.22 20.70 -9.68
CA ALA A 174 -19.60 22.05 -9.31
C ALA A 174 -20.94 22.41 -9.95
N SER A 175 -21.94 22.73 -9.12
CA SER A 175 -23.30 23.00 -9.55
C SER A 175 -23.96 24.06 -8.67
N VAL A 176 -25.01 24.67 -9.21
CA VAL A 176 -25.92 25.54 -8.45
C VAL A 176 -27.16 24.72 -8.13
N ASP A 177 -27.41 24.49 -6.84
CA ASP A 177 -28.52 23.66 -6.37
C ASP A 177 -29.82 24.47 -6.23
N THR A 178 -29.83 25.43 -5.29
CA THR A 178 -31.00 26.28 -5.02
C THR A 178 -30.72 27.73 -5.38
N VAL A 179 -31.65 28.41 -6.07
CA VAL A 179 -31.59 29.85 -6.35
C VAL A 179 -32.85 30.54 -5.83
N THR A 180 -32.68 31.65 -5.11
CA THR A 180 -33.75 32.55 -4.69
C THR A 180 -33.57 33.92 -5.32
N SER A 181 -34.42 34.90 -4.96
CA SER A 181 -34.24 36.29 -5.41
C SER A 181 -32.97 36.96 -4.90
N SER A 182 -32.32 36.42 -3.86
CA SER A 182 -31.17 37.05 -3.20
C SER A 182 -30.10 36.06 -2.74
N SER A 183 -30.16 34.80 -3.20
CA SER A 183 -29.20 33.78 -2.80
C SER A 183 -29.05 32.66 -3.82
N ALA A 184 -27.89 32.02 -3.83
CA ALA A 184 -27.63 30.79 -4.57
C ALA A 184 -26.82 29.82 -3.71
N VAL A 185 -27.12 28.53 -3.77
CA VAL A 185 -26.32 27.49 -3.13
C VAL A 185 -25.43 26.85 -4.18
N LEU A 186 -24.11 26.96 -4.00
CA LEU A 186 -23.13 26.23 -4.80
C LEU A 186 -22.74 24.95 -4.07
N THR A 187 -22.66 23.85 -4.80
CA THR A 187 -22.16 22.57 -4.30
C THR A 187 -21.08 22.03 -5.22
N TRP A 188 -20.08 21.36 -4.66
CA TRP A 188 -19.03 20.67 -5.41
C TRP A 188 -18.40 19.59 -4.55
N SER A 189 -17.67 18.69 -5.18
CA SER A 189 -16.89 17.66 -4.49
C SER A 189 -15.41 17.76 -4.86
N THR A 190 -14.56 17.18 -4.01
CA THR A 190 -13.11 17.14 -4.14
C THR A 190 -12.58 15.73 -3.97
N THR A 191 -11.44 15.44 -4.61
CA THR A 191 -10.78 14.12 -4.53
C THR A 191 -10.10 13.87 -3.19
N VAL A 192 -9.65 14.93 -2.51
CA VAL A 192 -9.00 14.87 -1.19
C VAL A 192 -9.74 15.79 -0.21
N ALA A 193 -9.93 15.31 1.02
CA ALA A 193 -10.57 16.09 2.08
C ALA A 193 -9.72 17.29 2.47
N ASN A 194 -10.17 18.50 2.15
CA ASN A 194 -9.49 19.75 2.52
C ASN A 194 -10.49 20.91 2.51
N SER A 195 -10.15 22.03 3.14
CA SER A 195 -10.90 23.28 3.00
C SER A 195 -10.76 23.81 1.58
N THR A 196 -11.86 24.24 0.99
CA THR A 196 -11.87 24.91 -0.32
C THR A 196 -12.50 26.29 -0.20
N SER A 197 -12.29 27.16 -1.19
CA SER A 197 -12.84 28.50 -1.16
C SER A 197 -13.52 28.88 -2.47
N VAL A 198 -14.58 29.67 -2.37
CA VAL A 198 -15.22 30.33 -3.51
C VAL A 198 -14.98 31.83 -3.44
N GLN A 199 -14.80 32.46 -4.59
CA GLN A 199 -14.88 33.91 -4.78
C GLN A 199 -16.02 34.19 -5.77
N TYR A 200 -16.87 35.16 -5.47
CA TYR A 200 -17.93 35.62 -6.36
C TYR A 200 -18.04 37.15 -6.30
N VAL A 201 -18.68 37.73 -7.31
CA VAL A 201 -19.01 39.16 -7.40
C VAL A 201 -20.41 39.32 -7.98
N LEU A 202 -21.04 40.46 -7.75
CA LEU A 202 -22.34 40.76 -8.34
C LEU A 202 -22.18 41.26 -9.77
N THR A 203 -23.26 41.14 -10.55
CA THR A 203 -23.29 41.59 -11.94
C THR A 203 -22.91 43.08 -12.02
N GLY A 204 -21.86 43.39 -12.78
CA GLY A 204 -21.35 44.76 -12.95
C GLY A 204 -20.09 45.06 -12.12
N GLU A 205 -19.69 44.16 -11.23
CA GLU A 205 -18.43 44.22 -10.50
C GLU A 205 -17.34 43.37 -11.18
N ALA A 206 -16.07 43.72 -10.97
CA ALA A 206 -14.94 42.95 -11.46
C ALA A 206 -14.40 42.05 -10.34
N LEU A 207 -14.11 40.79 -10.68
CA LEU A 207 -13.33 39.91 -9.80
C LEU A 207 -11.94 40.53 -9.57
N SER A 208 -11.51 40.56 -8.31
CA SER A 208 -10.19 41.02 -7.91
C SER A 208 -9.58 40.04 -6.91
N ASP A 209 -8.25 40.00 -6.82
CA ASP A 209 -7.57 39.13 -5.85
C ASP A 209 -7.86 39.50 -4.39
N SER A 210 -8.35 40.72 -4.16
CA SER A 210 -8.84 41.23 -2.87
C SER A 210 -10.29 40.88 -2.56
N ALA A 211 -11.02 40.25 -3.49
CA ALA A 211 -12.38 39.80 -3.23
C ALA A 211 -12.40 38.78 -2.09
N GLU A 212 -13.41 38.89 -1.23
CA GLU A 212 -13.58 37.99 -0.09
C GLU A 212 -13.61 36.53 -0.58
N ARG A 213 -12.91 35.67 0.17
CA ARG A 213 -12.92 34.22 -0.03
C ARG A 213 -13.79 33.61 1.05
N TRP A 214 -14.80 32.88 0.63
CA TRP A 214 -15.62 32.11 1.56
C TRP A 214 -15.11 30.69 1.56
N TRP A 215 -14.63 30.25 2.72
CA TRP A 215 -14.01 28.96 2.92
C TRP A 215 -15.02 27.94 3.44
N THR A 216 -14.84 26.68 3.06
CA THR A 216 -15.54 25.53 3.62
C THR A 216 -14.71 24.83 4.69
N GLU A 217 -15.37 24.10 5.56
CA GLU A 217 -14.70 23.16 6.46
C GLU A 217 -13.99 22.05 5.67
N PRO A 218 -12.93 21.43 6.22
CA PRO A 218 -12.27 20.31 5.57
C PRO A 218 -13.24 19.16 5.31
N GLY A 219 -13.30 18.72 4.05
CA GLY A 219 -14.18 17.63 3.64
C GLY A 219 -14.01 17.32 2.16
N THR A 220 -14.66 16.25 1.69
CA THR A 220 -14.71 15.92 0.26
C THR A 220 -15.91 16.54 -0.43
N ASP A 221 -17.00 16.79 0.30
CA ASP A 221 -18.23 17.41 -0.22
C ASP A 221 -18.40 18.79 0.38
N HIS A 222 -18.72 19.75 -0.47
CA HIS A 222 -18.72 21.16 -0.14
C HIS A 222 -20.02 21.81 -0.57
N ALA A 223 -20.50 22.73 0.26
CA ALA A 223 -21.65 23.55 -0.04
C ALA A 223 -21.42 24.96 0.52
N ILE A 224 -21.81 25.97 -0.25
CA ILE A 224 -21.72 27.36 0.17
C ILE A 224 -22.97 28.12 -0.27
N THR A 225 -23.50 28.95 0.62
CA THR A 225 -24.62 29.84 0.28
C THR A 225 -24.04 31.21 -0.05
N LEU A 226 -24.20 31.62 -1.29
CA LEU A 226 -23.88 32.96 -1.77
C LEU A 226 -25.11 33.84 -1.61
N THR A 227 -24.94 35.07 -1.14
CA THR A 227 -26.03 36.03 -0.91
C THR A 227 -25.71 37.36 -1.58
N GLY A 228 -26.69 37.98 -2.24
CA GLY A 228 -26.48 39.19 -3.02
C GLY A 228 -27.76 39.84 -3.52
#